data_AF-A0A4Q0XYE3-F1
#
_entry.id   AF-A0A4Q0XYE3-F1
#
_cell.length_a   1.000
_cell.length_b   1.000
_cell.length_c   1.000
_cell.angle_alpha   90.00
_cell.angle_beta   90.00
_cell.angle_gamma   90.00
#
_symmetry.space_group_name_H-M   'P 1'
#
loop_
_entity.id
_entity.type
_entity.pdbx_description
1 polymer ?
#
loop_
_entity_poly.entity_id
_entity_poly.type
_entity_poly.pdbx_seq_one_letter_code
_entity_poly.pdbx_strand_id
1 'polypeptide(L)'
;MKINRLIKIVLLPVILALALVTAASNYLHYKMKDEVIPYYLLVDELNTLNDTYALCSGLLLANPTQINIKNCNYINNKLNLKLEQIKRHCPHIYFYTKYIK
;
A
#
# COMPACT_ATOMS: atom_id res chain seq x y z
N MET A 1 -15.90 -42.92 22.48
CA MET A 1 -15.30 -42.57 21.17
C MET A 1 -13.79 -42.47 21.34
N LYS A 2 -12.97 -43.31 20.68
CA LYS A 2 -11.52 -43.44 20.97
C LYS A 2 -10.79 -42.13 20.64
N ILE A 3 -9.97 -41.62 21.57
CA ILE A 3 -9.13 -40.41 21.45
C ILE A 3 -8.35 -40.37 20.13
N ASN A 4 -7.84 -41.52 19.67
CA ASN A 4 -7.12 -41.64 18.38
C ASN A 4 -7.96 -41.28 17.15
N ARG A 5 -9.30 -41.36 17.23
CA ARG A 5 -10.21 -40.98 16.15
C ARG A 5 -10.42 -39.45 16.12
N LEU A 6 -10.47 -38.80 17.28
CA LEU A 6 -10.53 -37.33 17.40
C LEU A 6 -9.23 -36.67 16.92
N ILE A 7 -8.07 -37.21 17.31
CA ILE A 7 -6.77 -36.70 16.88
C ILE A 7 -6.65 -36.70 15.35
N LYS A 8 -7.06 -37.79 14.67
CA LYS A 8 -7.02 -37.88 13.20
C LYS A 8 -7.93 -36.86 12.51
N ILE A 9 -9.09 -36.56 13.08
CA ILE A 9 -10.04 -35.58 12.53
C ILE A 9 -9.50 -34.15 12.68
N VAL A 10 -8.78 -33.86 13.76
CA VAL A 10 -8.18 -32.53 14.01
C VAL A 10 -6.85 -32.36 13.27
N LEU A 11 -6.06 -33.41 13.06
CA LEU A 11 -4.76 -33.32 12.39
C LEU A 11 -4.88 -32.86 10.93
N LEU A 12 -5.87 -33.39 10.22
CA LEU A 12 -6.06 -33.14 8.79
C LEU A 12 -6.35 -31.65 8.46
N PRO A 13 -7.29 -30.96 9.14
CA PRO A 13 -7.51 -29.53 8.91
C PRO A 13 -6.34 -28.68 9.39
N VAL A 14 -5.60 -29.10 10.43
CA VAL A 14 -4.40 -28.38 10.89
C VAL A 14 -3.30 -28.41 9.84
N ILE A 15 -3.02 -29.59 9.24
CA ILE A 15 -2.03 -29.72 8.16
C ILE A 15 -2.47 -28.91 6.95
N LEU A 16 -3.76 -28.96 6.60
CA LEU A 16 -4.30 -28.19 5.48
C LEU A 16 -4.18 -26.67 5.71
N ALA A 17 -4.52 -26.20 6.91
CA ALA A 17 -4.38 -24.81 7.29
C ALA A 17 -2.91 -24.35 7.24
N LEU A 18 -1.98 -25.17 7.73
CA LEU A 18 -0.56 -24.86 7.71
C LEU A 18 -0.04 -24.77 6.26
N ALA A 19 -0.43 -25.72 5.40
CA ALA A 19 -0.09 -25.69 3.98
C ALA A 19 -0.64 -24.42 3.30
N LEU A 20 -1.89 -24.05 3.57
CA LEU A 20 -2.50 -22.82 3.04
C LEU A 20 -1.76 -21.56 3.51
N VAL A 21 -1.42 -21.47 4.79
CA VAL A 21 -0.67 -20.32 5.34
C VAL A 21 0.71 -20.20 4.69
N THR A 22 1.44 -21.31 4.54
CA THR A 22 2.76 -21.28 3.88
C THR A 22 2.66 -20.88 2.41
N ALA A 23 1.67 -21.41 1.68
CA ALA A 23 1.44 -21.06 0.29
C ALA A 23 1.06 -19.57 0.13
N ALA A 24 0.15 -19.07 0.98
CA ALA A 24 -0.25 -17.68 0.99
C ALA A 24 0.92 -16.75 1.33
N SER A 25 1.74 -17.12 2.32
CA SER A 25 2.94 -16.37 2.69
C SER A 25 3.94 -16.29 1.54
N ASN A 26 4.22 -17.41 0.88
CA ASN A 26 5.14 -17.44 -0.27
C ASN A 26 4.61 -16.62 -1.45
N TYR A 27 3.31 -16.72 -1.72
CA TYR A 27 2.66 -15.91 -2.76
C TYR A 27 2.78 -14.42 -2.45
N LEU A 28 2.46 -14.00 -1.22
CA LEU A 28 2.53 -12.60 -0.81
C LEU A 28 3.97 -12.09 -0.88
N HIS A 29 4.93 -12.87 -0.40
CA HIS A 29 6.35 -12.52 -0.45
C HIS A 29 6.82 -12.31 -1.89
N TYR A 30 6.45 -13.22 -2.81
CA TYR A 30 6.80 -13.10 -4.22
C TYR A 30 6.18 -11.85 -4.86
N LYS A 31 4.89 -11.61 -4.64
CA LYS A 31 4.21 -10.43 -5.17
C LYS A 31 4.76 -9.12 -4.62
N MET A 32 5.02 -9.06 -3.33
CA MET A 32 5.66 -7.89 -2.74
C MET A 32 7.05 -7.68 -3.34
N LYS A 33 7.87 -8.72 -3.49
CA LYS A 33 9.20 -8.60 -4.11
C LYS A 33 9.14 -7.98 -5.51
N ASP A 34 8.17 -8.38 -6.33
CA ASP A 34 7.95 -7.80 -7.66
C ASP A 34 7.51 -6.33 -7.60
N GLU A 35 6.75 -5.96 -6.56
CA GLU A 35 6.24 -4.60 -6.36
C GLU A 35 7.26 -3.65 -5.71
N VAL A 36 8.34 -4.14 -5.09
CA VAL A 36 9.26 -3.32 -4.28
C VAL A 36 9.83 -2.15 -5.09
N ILE A 37 10.43 -2.44 -6.25
CA ILE A 37 11.08 -1.42 -7.08
C ILE A 37 10.09 -0.36 -7.58
N PRO A 38 8.97 -0.72 -8.24
CA PRO A 38 8.02 0.29 -8.70
C PRO A 38 7.37 1.05 -7.54
N TYR A 39 7.15 0.40 -6.39
CA TYR A 39 6.64 1.08 -5.20
C TYR A 39 7.58 2.18 -4.73
N TYR A 40 8.88 1.90 -4.61
CA TYR A 40 9.87 2.90 -4.19
C TYR A 40 9.90 4.10 -5.14
N LEU A 41 9.92 3.86 -6.45
CA LEU A 41 9.92 4.94 -7.44
C LEU A 41 8.65 5.80 -7.35
N LEU A 42 7.47 5.18 -7.25
CA LEU A 42 6.22 5.91 -7.17
C LEU A 42 6.05 6.68 -5.86
N VAL A 43 6.55 6.14 -4.74
CA VAL A 43 6.52 6.80 -3.43
C VAL A 43 7.47 8.01 -3.41
N ASP A 44 8.64 7.91 -4.02
CA ASP A 44 9.57 9.05 -4.13
C ASP A 44 8.95 10.22 -4.91
N GLU A 45 8.30 9.92 -6.04
CA GLU A 45 7.52 10.91 -6.80
C GLU A 45 6.36 11.49 -5.98
N LEU A 46 5.65 10.67 -5.20
CA LEU A 46 4.57 11.10 -4.33
C LEU A 46 5.08 12.06 -3.24
N ASN A 47 6.21 11.74 -2.61
CA ASN A 47 6.83 12.58 -1.59
C ASN A 47 7.25 13.94 -2.16
N THR A 48 7.86 13.93 -3.35
CA THR A 48 8.23 15.18 -4.05
C THR A 48 7.01 16.06 -4.35
N LEU A 49 5.89 15.45 -4.78
CA LEU A 49 4.64 16.16 -4.98
C LEU A 49 4.05 16.69 -3.67
N ASN A 50 4.21 15.95 -2.57
CA ASN A 50 3.71 16.33 -1.25
C ASN A 50 4.49 17.53 -0.70
N ASP A 51 5.81 17.54 -0.85
CA ASP A 51 6.65 18.68 -0.48
C ASP A 51 6.30 19.91 -1.32
N THR A 52 6.08 19.72 -2.62
CA THR A 52 5.63 20.78 -3.52
C THR A 52 4.27 21.33 -3.08
N TYR A 53 3.35 20.47 -2.67
CA TYR A 53 2.05 20.88 -2.14
C TYR A 53 2.18 21.65 -0.82
N ALA A 54 3.05 21.20 0.09
CA ALA A 54 3.34 21.90 1.34
C ALA A 54 3.88 23.31 1.08
N LEU A 55 4.84 23.46 0.16
CA LEU A 55 5.35 24.77 -0.28
C LEU A 55 4.24 25.63 -0.89
N CYS A 56 3.42 25.05 -1.76
CA CYS A 56 2.28 25.75 -2.36
C CYS A 56 1.29 26.23 -1.30
N SER A 57 0.99 25.40 -0.30
CA SER A 57 0.08 25.75 0.80
C SER A 57 0.61 26.92 1.63
N GLY A 58 1.92 26.95 1.91
CA GLY A 58 2.57 28.07 2.59
C GLY A 58 2.50 29.36 1.76
N LEU A 59 2.76 29.27 0.46
CA LEU A 59 2.62 30.40 -0.48
C LEU A 59 1.17 30.90 -0.56
N LEU A 60 0.20 29.99 -0.53
CA LEU A 60 -1.22 30.34 -0.55
C LEU A 60 -1.65 31.08 0.71
N LEU A 61 -1.13 30.67 1.89
CA LEU A 61 -1.36 31.36 3.15
C LEU A 61 -0.77 32.78 3.16
N ALA A 62 0.43 32.94 2.59
CA ALA A 62 1.09 34.24 2.51
C ALA A 62 0.49 35.15 1.42
N ASN A 63 0.01 34.58 0.31
CA ASN A 63 -0.51 35.32 -0.84
C ASN A 63 -1.66 34.57 -1.55
N PRO A 64 -2.91 34.72 -1.09
CA PRO A 64 -4.06 33.98 -1.59
C PRO A 64 -4.61 34.55 -2.91
N THR A 65 -3.85 34.40 -3.99
CA THR A 65 -4.33 34.74 -5.34
C THR A 65 -5.09 33.58 -5.98
N GLN A 66 -6.00 33.88 -6.90
CA GLN A 66 -6.71 32.86 -7.70
C GLN A 66 -5.76 31.93 -8.47
N ILE A 67 -4.59 32.45 -8.90
CA ILE A 67 -3.56 31.66 -9.59
C ILE A 67 -2.94 30.64 -8.61
N ASN A 68 -2.59 31.08 -7.41
CA ASN A 68 -2.01 30.20 -6.38
C ASN A 68 -3.00 29.11 -5.95
N ILE A 69 -4.28 29.46 -5.80
CA ILE A 69 -5.34 28.47 -5.50
C ILE A 69 -5.40 27.40 -6.60
N LYS A 70 -5.43 27.81 -7.88
CA LYS A 70 -5.46 26.88 -9.01
C LYS A 70 -4.23 25.98 -9.05
N ASN A 71 -3.04 26.54 -8.81
CA ASN A 71 -1.80 25.79 -8.80
C ASN A 71 -1.76 24.75 -7.66
N CYS A 72 -2.15 25.12 -6.44
CA CYS A 72 -2.19 24.17 -5.33
C CYS A 72 -3.23 23.08 -5.55
N ASN A 73 -4.40 23.43 -6.11
CA ASN A 73 -5.42 22.44 -6.47
C ASN A 73 -4.94 21.47 -7.56
N TYR A 74 -4.19 21.97 -8.55
CA TYR A 74 -3.59 21.13 -9.58
C TYR A 74 -2.58 20.12 -9.00
N ILE A 75 -1.71 20.57 -8.09
CA ILE A 75 -0.74 19.69 -7.41
C ILE A 75 -1.48 18.66 -6.55
N ASN A 76 -2.49 19.08 -5.79
CA ASN A 76 -3.33 18.17 -5.00
C ASN A 76 -4.01 17.09 -5.86
N ASN A 77 -4.52 17.47 -7.04
CA ASN A 77 -5.10 16.51 -7.97
C ASN A 77 -4.05 15.50 -8.47
N LYS A 78 -2.83 15.95 -8.77
CA LYS A 78 -1.72 15.03 -9.13
C LYS A 78 -1.33 14.09 -8.00
N LEU A 79 -1.29 14.58 -6.75
CA LEU A 79 -1.06 13.75 -5.56
C LEU A 79 -2.07 12.60 -5.48
N ASN A 80 -3.36 12.92 -5.60
CA ASN A 80 -4.43 11.92 -5.55
C ASN A 80 -4.31 10.89 -6.68
N LEU A 81 -4.02 11.33 -7.91
CA LEU A 81 -3.80 10.42 -9.03
C LEU A 81 -2.61 9.50 -8.81
N LYS A 82 -1.49 10.00 -8.27
CA LYS A 82 -0.30 9.18 -7.96
C LYS A 82 -0.58 8.18 -6.85
N LEU A 83 -1.33 8.59 -5.82
CA LEU A 83 -1.75 7.70 -4.75
C LEU A 83 -2.65 6.55 -5.27
N GLU A 84 -3.55 6.83 -6.21
CA GLU A 84 -4.32 5.80 -6.90
C GLU A 84 -3.46 4.89 -7.79
N GLN A 85 -2.43 5.44 -8.45
CA GLN A 85 -1.47 4.63 -9.21
C GLN A 85 -0.72 3.64 -8.32
N ILE A 86 -0.27 4.06 -7.14
CA ILE A 86 0.38 3.19 -6.15
C ILE A 86 -0.56 2.08 -5.70
N LYS A 87 -1.81 2.41 -5.36
CA LYS A 87 -2.81 1.40 -4.96
C LYS A 87 -3.04 0.34 -6.03
N ARG A 88 -3.01 0.72 -7.32
CA ARG A 88 -3.27 -0.18 -8.44
C ARG A 88 -2.07 -1.02 -8.84
N HIS A 89 -0.88 -0.42 -8.88
CA HIS A 89 0.34 -1.10 -9.35
C HIS A 89 1.07 -1.84 -8.24
N CYS A 90 0.93 -1.40 -7.00
CA CYS A 90 1.61 -1.98 -5.83
C CYS A 90 0.62 -2.30 -4.69
N PRO A 91 -0.47 -3.06 -4.97
CA PRO A 91 -1.53 -3.29 -4.00
C PRO A 91 -1.08 -4.04 -2.75
N HIS A 92 -0.16 -5.00 -2.88
CA HIS A 92 0.26 -5.85 -1.76
C HIS A 92 1.18 -5.06 -0.82
N ILE A 93 2.17 -4.34 -1.36
CA ILE A 93 3.01 -3.46 -0.55
C ILE A 93 2.19 -2.34 0.07
N TYR A 94 1.32 -1.67 -0.71
CA TYR A 94 0.48 -0.59 -0.19
C TYR A 94 -0.41 -1.07 0.97
N PHE A 95 -1.02 -2.26 0.85
CA PHE A 95 -1.80 -2.84 1.95
C PHE A 95 -0.93 -3.06 3.20
N TYR A 96 0.23 -3.69 3.03
CA TYR A 96 1.15 -3.97 4.13
C TYR A 96 1.62 -2.69 4.83
N THR A 97 2.02 -1.67 4.07
CA THR A 97 2.52 -0.41 4.64
C THR A 97 1.42 0.45 5.26
N LYS A 98 0.16 0.30 4.83
CA LYS A 98 -0.95 1.08 5.38
C LYS A 98 -1.58 0.47 6.64
N TYR A 99 -1.64 -0.86 6.74
CA TYR A 99 -2.42 -1.54 7.78
C TYR A 99 -1.61 -2.41 8.72
N ILE A 100 -0.40 -2.85 8.33
CA ILE A 100 0.39 -3.79 9.12
C ILE A 100 1.62 -3.11 9.74
N LYS A 101 2.32 -2.27 8.98
CA LYS A 101 3.43 -1.45 9.47
C LYS A 101 2.92 -0.27 10.28
#